data_AF-A0A4U6CUM2-F1
#
_entry.id   AF-A0A4U6CUM2-F1
#
_cell.length_a   1.000
_cell.length_b   1.000
_cell.length_c   1.000
_cell.angle_alpha   90.00
_cell.angle_beta   90.00
_cell.angle_gamma   90.00
#
_symmetry.space_group_name_H-M   'P 1'
#
loop_
_entity.id
_entity.type
_entity.pdbx_description
1 polymer ?
#
loop_
_entity_poly.entity_id
_entity_poly.type
_entity_poly.pdbx_seq_one_letter_code
_entity_poly.pdbx_strand_id
1 'polypeptide(L)'
;MFKIGYIDEDNGWRNTFRQYFKDDFDVVLFDITETTTQESLVNEIFEQSIDMLVIDFRLDETGLVDFNADSLVEKIKELNFFYPMIILTSYESDALDHIENANLINGKDMLSGDSNSKIPILKQKIKKIASDYRVKLDDSMSRLFSLEKKRLLDGLTPSEEDEFVDLNSFVDKTTSAKGRLSRTFYNEKTNQKLDDLIMKTSLLLNKLDNLNNS
;
A
#
# COMPACT_ATOMS: atom_id res chain seq x y z
N MET A 1 0.86 6.24 -14.09
CA MET A 1 2.06 6.77 -13.41
C MET A 1 1.99 6.31 -11.96
N PHE A 2 3.10 5.95 -11.32
CA PHE A 2 3.06 5.59 -9.89
C PHE A 2 2.91 6.86 -9.06
N LYS A 3 2.10 6.79 -7.99
CA LYS A 3 1.91 7.86 -7.02
C LYS A 3 2.87 7.64 -5.86
N ILE A 4 3.70 8.61 -5.54
CA ILE A 4 4.72 8.47 -4.49
C ILE A 4 4.52 9.54 -3.42
N GLY A 5 4.67 9.14 -2.17
CA GLY A 5 4.61 10.02 -1.01
C GLY A 5 6.01 10.39 -0.52
N TYR A 6 6.20 11.64 -0.08
CA TYR A 6 7.42 12.08 0.58
C TYR A 6 7.11 12.78 1.90
N ILE A 7 7.78 12.34 2.97
CA ILE A 7 7.69 12.89 4.31
C ILE A 7 9.08 13.38 4.72
N ASP A 8 9.16 14.67 5.04
CA ASP A 8 10.37 15.36 5.51
C ASP A 8 9.93 16.65 6.19
N GLU A 9 10.47 16.95 7.35
CA GLU A 9 10.20 18.14 8.14
C GLU A 9 10.70 19.42 7.45
N ASP A 10 11.75 19.32 6.62
CA ASP A 10 12.36 20.44 5.92
C ASP A 10 11.68 20.72 4.56
N ASN A 11 11.19 21.95 4.41
CA ASN A 11 10.55 22.43 3.19
C ASN A 11 11.48 22.42 1.96
N GLY A 12 12.78 22.65 2.16
CA GLY A 12 13.79 22.64 1.11
C GLY A 12 13.96 21.25 0.51
N TRP A 13 14.04 20.22 1.37
CA TRP A 13 14.08 18.81 0.96
C TRP A 13 12.80 18.39 0.26
N ARG A 14 11.61 18.77 0.77
CA ARG A 14 10.32 18.51 0.09
C ARG A 14 10.27 19.11 -1.32
N ASN A 15 10.71 20.35 -1.47
CA ASN A 15 10.78 21.01 -2.77
C ASN A 15 11.79 20.34 -3.71
N THR A 16 12.97 19.99 -3.20
CA THR A 16 14.03 19.31 -3.97
C THR A 16 13.54 17.96 -4.48
N PHE A 17 12.93 17.16 -3.61
CA PHE A 17 12.31 15.89 -3.98
C PHE A 17 11.25 16.09 -5.08
N ARG A 18 10.32 17.03 -4.91
CA ARG A 18 9.31 17.31 -5.93
C ARG A 18 9.92 17.69 -7.28
N GLN A 19 10.96 18.54 -7.30
CA GLN A 19 11.60 18.96 -8.55
C GLN A 19 12.22 17.78 -9.30
N TYR A 20 12.88 16.86 -8.58
CA TYR A 20 13.49 15.70 -9.22
C TYR A 20 12.46 14.66 -9.68
N PHE A 21 11.34 14.48 -8.98
CA PHE A 21 10.44 13.33 -9.20
C PHE A 21 9.14 13.62 -9.94
N LYS A 22 8.69 14.88 -10.04
CA LYS A 22 7.39 15.26 -10.64
C LYS A 22 7.16 14.84 -12.09
N ASP A 23 8.23 14.65 -12.86
CA ASP A 23 8.12 14.31 -14.30
C ASP A 23 7.95 12.79 -14.52
N ASP A 24 8.29 11.97 -13.53
CA ASP A 24 8.24 10.50 -13.59
C ASP A 24 7.14 9.89 -12.70
N PHE A 25 6.67 10.65 -11.70
CA PHE A 25 5.77 10.20 -10.64
C PHE A 25 4.71 11.25 -10.30
N ASP A 26 3.56 10.79 -9.81
CA ASP A 26 2.57 11.65 -9.16
C ASP A 26 3.01 11.87 -7.69
N VAL A 27 3.60 13.02 -7.41
CA VAL A 27 4.25 13.30 -6.12
C VAL A 27 3.28 13.92 -5.13
N VAL A 28 3.08 13.25 -4.00
CA VAL A 28 2.41 13.78 -2.80
C VAL A 28 3.45 14.13 -1.76
N LEU A 29 3.40 15.38 -1.29
CA LEU A 29 4.18 15.84 -0.17
C LEU A 29 3.26 15.87 1.05
N PHE A 30 3.70 15.27 2.15
CA PHE A 30 2.98 15.36 3.43
C PHE A 30 3.53 16.54 4.22
N ASP A 31 2.65 17.40 4.70
CA ASP A 31 3.02 18.54 5.52
C ASP A 31 3.01 18.15 7.00
N ILE A 32 4.14 18.38 7.67
CA ILE A 32 4.27 18.23 9.11
C ILE A 32 4.03 19.58 9.76
N THR A 33 3.13 19.60 10.74
CA THR A 33 2.74 20.77 11.54
C THR A 33 2.76 20.41 13.02
N GLU A 34 2.67 21.40 13.90
CA GLU A 34 2.57 21.19 15.36
C GLU A 34 1.36 20.34 15.78
N THR A 35 0.34 20.24 14.92
CA THR A 35 -0.86 19.43 15.17
C THR A 35 -0.79 18.03 14.58
N THR A 36 0.25 17.74 13.81
CA THR A 36 0.43 16.44 13.15
C THR A 36 0.79 15.40 14.21
N THR A 37 -0.12 14.46 14.43
CA THR A 37 0.17 13.27 15.25
C THR A 37 0.61 12.12 14.36
N GLN A 38 1.37 11.19 14.92
CA GLN A 38 1.77 9.97 14.22
C GLN A 38 0.56 9.22 13.63
N GLU A 39 -0.56 9.14 14.36
CA GLU A 39 -1.79 8.49 13.88
C GLU A 39 -2.44 9.26 12.72
N SER A 40 -2.51 10.60 12.82
CA SER A 40 -3.08 11.41 11.75
C SER A 40 -2.28 11.28 10.45
N LEU A 41 -0.96 11.24 10.53
CA LEU A 41 -0.07 11.10 9.38
C LEU A 41 -0.19 9.71 8.75
N VAL A 42 -0.27 8.64 9.56
CA VAL A 42 -0.54 7.28 9.06
C VAL A 42 -1.87 7.24 8.29
N ASN A 43 -2.94 7.78 8.85
CA ASN A 43 -4.24 7.81 8.18
C ASN A 43 -4.17 8.54 6.85
N GLU A 44 -3.53 9.71 6.82
CA GLU A 44 -3.34 10.49 5.60
C GLU A 44 -2.58 9.71 4.51
N ILE A 45 -1.51 8.99 4.89
CA ILE A 45 -0.72 8.14 3.97
C ILE A 45 -1.62 7.12 3.26
N PHE A 46 -2.47 6.41 4.01
CA PHE A 46 -3.37 5.38 3.46
C PHE A 46 -4.56 5.96 2.69
N GLU A 47 -5.06 7.14 3.07
CA GLU A 47 -6.11 7.85 2.33
C GLU A 47 -5.61 8.28 0.95
N GLN A 48 -4.39 8.79 0.88
CA GLN A 48 -3.76 9.23 -0.36
C GLN A 48 -3.55 8.09 -1.38
N SER A 49 -3.61 6.83 -0.94
CA SER A 49 -3.49 5.65 -1.82
C SER A 49 -2.23 5.71 -2.69
N ILE A 50 -1.11 6.07 -2.06
CA ILE A 50 0.20 6.13 -2.72
C ILE A 50 0.73 4.71 -2.96
N ASP A 51 1.52 4.55 -4.02
CA ASP A 51 2.16 3.29 -4.41
C ASP A 51 3.51 3.06 -3.74
N MET A 52 4.12 4.11 -3.18
CA MET A 52 5.41 4.06 -2.52
C MET A 52 5.56 5.23 -1.56
N LEU A 53 6.06 4.99 -0.36
CA LEU A 53 6.44 6.03 0.59
C LEU A 53 7.95 6.20 0.66
N VAL A 54 8.40 7.46 0.66
CA VAL A 54 9.77 7.85 0.96
C VAL A 54 9.71 8.76 2.19
N ILE A 55 10.51 8.46 3.20
CA ILE A 55 10.44 9.14 4.50
C ILE A 55 11.85 9.48 4.99
N ASP A 56 12.04 10.71 5.50
CA ASP A 56 13.24 11.02 6.28
C ASP A 56 13.20 10.37 7.67
N PHE A 57 14.35 9.95 8.16
CA PHE A 57 14.44 9.29 9.47
C PHE A 57 14.16 10.23 10.64
N ARG A 58 14.73 11.45 10.63
CA ARG A 58 14.74 12.43 11.73
C ARG A 58 13.67 13.50 11.52
N LEU A 59 12.41 13.15 11.79
CA LEU A 59 11.28 14.07 11.63
C LEU A 59 11.12 15.07 12.80
N ASP A 60 11.75 14.78 13.94
CA ASP A 60 11.63 15.58 15.17
C ASP A 60 12.56 16.80 15.23
N GLU A 61 13.45 17.01 14.24
CA GLU A 61 14.48 18.07 14.28
C GLU A 61 13.90 19.49 14.38
N THR A 62 12.74 19.71 13.77
CA THR A 62 12.05 21.01 13.80
C THR A 62 11.29 21.25 15.11
N GLY A 63 11.09 20.23 15.93
CA GLY A 63 10.24 20.26 17.13
C GLY A 63 8.74 20.32 16.83
N LEU A 64 8.32 20.19 15.57
CA LEU A 64 6.90 20.15 15.19
C LEU A 64 6.23 18.84 15.59
N VAL A 65 7.00 17.75 15.66
CA VAL A 65 6.57 16.42 16.07
C VAL A 65 7.59 15.80 17.01
N ASP A 66 7.15 14.81 17.79
CA ASP A 66 7.95 14.11 18.81
C ASP A 66 8.25 12.65 18.44
N PHE A 67 8.11 12.30 17.16
CA PHE A 67 8.27 10.96 16.64
C PHE A 67 9.16 10.93 15.40
N ASN A 68 9.86 9.82 15.19
CA ASN A 68 10.75 9.58 14.05
C ASN A 68 10.22 8.44 13.16
N ALA A 69 10.93 8.19 12.06
CA ALA A 69 10.49 7.20 11.08
C ALA A 69 10.42 5.78 11.63
N ASP A 70 11.20 5.42 12.65
CA ASP A 70 11.12 4.12 13.34
C ASP A 70 9.71 3.83 13.84
N SER A 71 9.17 4.74 14.65
CA SER A 71 7.82 4.62 15.18
C SER A 71 6.76 4.63 14.07
N LEU A 72 6.94 5.47 13.04
CA LEU A 72 5.99 5.59 11.94
C LEU A 72 5.98 4.32 11.06
N VAL A 73 7.15 3.73 10.82
CA VAL A 73 7.32 2.44 10.12
C VAL A 73 6.59 1.33 10.87
N GLU A 74 6.70 1.28 12.20
CA GLU A 74 5.99 0.28 13.02
C GLU A 74 4.48 0.36 12.81
N LYS A 75 3.89 1.57 12.94
CA LYS A 75 2.44 1.75 12.73
C LYS A 75 1.99 1.44 11.30
N ILE A 76 2.80 1.79 10.31
CA ILE A 76 2.50 1.44 8.92
C ILE A 76 2.48 -0.09 8.75
N LYS A 77 3.46 -0.80 9.33
CA LYS A 77 3.56 -2.27 9.26
C LYS A 77 2.44 -2.99 10.02
N GLU A 78 1.89 -2.39 11.07
CA GLU A 78 0.68 -2.91 11.74
C GLU A 78 -0.54 -2.95 10.80
N LEU A 79 -0.63 -1.98 9.88
CA LEU A 79 -1.73 -1.83 8.93
C LEU A 79 -1.47 -2.55 7.59
N ASN A 80 -0.21 -2.57 7.15
CA ASN A 80 0.25 -3.27 5.97
C ASN A 80 1.73 -3.64 6.15
N PHE A 81 1.98 -4.89 6.53
CA PHE A 81 3.31 -5.38 6.87
C PHE A 81 4.31 -5.25 5.71
N PHE A 82 3.83 -5.34 4.48
CA PHE A 82 4.65 -5.27 3.27
C PHE A 82 4.54 -3.92 2.55
N TYR A 83 4.08 -2.88 3.24
CA TYR A 83 3.86 -1.57 2.64
C TYR A 83 5.13 -1.09 1.91
N PRO A 84 5.02 -0.67 0.64
CA PRO A 84 6.18 -0.27 -0.15
C PRO A 84 6.73 1.06 0.37
N MET A 85 7.91 1.02 1.00
CA MET A 85 8.57 2.21 1.51
C MET A 85 10.10 2.14 1.52
N ILE A 86 10.75 3.30 1.55
CA ILE A 86 12.18 3.47 1.83
C ILE A 86 12.39 4.65 2.76
N ILE A 87 13.50 4.60 3.51
CA ILE A 87 14.01 5.71 4.29
C ILE A 87 15.09 6.41 3.48
N LEU A 88 15.03 7.74 3.44
CA LEU A 88 15.98 8.60 2.76
C LEU A 88 16.47 9.65 3.75
N THR A 89 17.67 9.46 4.32
CA THR A 89 18.13 10.25 5.47
C THR A 89 19.60 10.67 5.37
N SER A 90 19.96 11.76 6.05
CA SER A 90 21.37 12.13 6.31
C SER A 90 21.97 11.39 7.52
N TYR A 91 21.14 10.69 8.30
CA TYR A 91 21.50 10.02 9.55
C TYR A 91 21.49 8.49 9.41
N GLU A 92 22.20 7.96 8.41
CA GLU A 92 22.17 6.53 8.07
C GLU A 92 22.56 5.62 9.25
N SER A 93 23.61 5.96 9.99
CA SER A 93 24.07 5.15 11.13
C SER A 93 23.00 5.01 12.20
N ASP A 94 22.30 6.12 12.47
CA ASP A 94 21.24 6.20 13.46
C ASP A 94 20.00 5.43 13.01
N ALA A 95 19.64 5.56 11.73
CA ALA A 95 18.58 4.76 11.13
C ALA A 95 18.90 3.26 11.19
N LEU A 96 20.16 2.86 10.97
CA LEU A 96 20.59 1.45 11.02
C LEU A 96 20.46 0.85 12.42
N ASP A 97 20.56 1.66 13.46
CA ASP A 97 20.41 1.21 14.85
C ASP A 97 18.94 1.02 15.26
N HIS A 98 17.99 1.71 14.60
CA HIS A 98 16.58 1.72 14.97
C HIS A 98 15.65 0.99 13.99
N ILE A 99 16.07 0.80 12.73
CA ILE A 99 15.25 0.19 11.69
C ILE A 99 15.72 -1.24 11.43
N GLU A 100 14.82 -2.21 11.67
CA GLU A 100 15.13 -3.64 11.55
C GLU A 100 15.68 -4.05 10.17
N ASN A 101 15.18 -3.43 9.09
CA ASN A 101 15.57 -3.77 7.72
C ASN A 101 16.48 -2.68 7.13
N ALA A 102 17.78 -2.90 7.24
CA ALA A 102 18.82 -2.02 6.69
C ALA A 102 18.64 -1.72 5.18
N ASN A 103 18.04 -2.62 4.40
CA ASN A 103 17.84 -2.41 2.96
C ASN A 103 16.85 -1.29 2.63
N LEU A 104 16.05 -0.85 3.61
CA LEU A 104 15.15 0.28 3.47
C LEU A 104 15.89 1.62 3.52
N ILE A 105 17.07 1.67 4.13
CA ILE A 105 17.80 2.92 4.39
C ILE A 105 18.62 3.32 3.17
N ASN A 106 18.57 4.61 2.84
CA ASN A 106 19.32 5.24 1.76
C ASN A 106 19.77 6.64 2.22
N GLY A 107 20.94 7.06 1.76
CA GLY A 107 21.47 8.39 2.04
C GLY A 107 20.76 9.50 1.27
N LYS A 108 20.50 10.62 1.94
CA LYS A 108 20.03 11.87 1.32
C LYS A 108 21.03 12.44 0.31
N ASP A 109 22.30 12.01 0.36
CA ASP A 109 23.30 12.33 -0.66
C ASP A 109 22.89 11.88 -2.08
N MET A 110 21.93 10.94 -2.21
CA MET A 110 21.31 10.59 -3.48
C MET A 110 20.55 11.76 -4.14
N LEU A 111 20.13 12.77 -3.36
CA LEU A 111 19.42 13.97 -3.82
C LEU A 111 20.32 15.19 -4.06
N SER A 112 21.60 15.12 -3.70
CA SER A 112 22.53 16.26 -3.78
C SER A 112 22.94 16.64 -5.21
N GLY A 113 23.32 17.90 -5.44
CA GLY A 113 23.60 18.45 -6.78
C GLY A 113 24.74 17.77 -7.58
N ASP A 114 25.69 17.12 -6.90
CA ASP A 114 26.75 16.32 -7.55
C ASP A 114 26.26 14.91 -7.96
N SER A 115 25.01 14.57 -7.65
CA SER A 115 24.43 13.22 -7.71
C SER A 115 23.56 12.99 -8.94
N ASN A 116 23.82 13.68 -10.05
CA ASN A 116 23.09 13.48 -11.32
C ASN A 116 23.08 12.01 -11.79
N SER A 117 24.06 11.20 -11.38
CA SER A 117 24.08 9.75 -11.63
C SER A 117 23.26 8.92 -10.64
N LYS A 118 23.03 9.41 -9.42
CA LYS A 118 22.30 8.68 -8.36
C LYS A 118 20.79 8.89 -8.42
N ILE A 119 20.32 10.07 -8.84
CA ILE A 119 18.89 10.35 -9.00
C ILE A 119 18.19 9.33 -9.91
N PRO A 120 18.71 9.01 -11.12
CA PRO A 120 18.09 7.99 -11.97
C PRO A 120 18.02 6.60 -11.31
N ILE A 121 19.05 6.24 -10.53
CA ILE A 121 19.10 4.97 -9.79
C ILE A 121 18.02 4.95 -8.70
N LEU A 122 17.87 6.04 -7.93
CA LEU A 122 16.84 6.17 -6.91
C LEU A 122 15.44 6.09 -7.52
N LYS A 123 15.20 6.79 -8.64
CA LYS A 123 13.94 6.69 -9.41
C LYS A 123 13.65 5.26 -9.86
N GLN A 124 14.64 4.57 -10.41
CA GLN A 124 14.49 3.18 -10.83
C GLN A 124 14.19 2.26 -9.64
N LYS A 125 14.86 2.46 -8.50
CA LYS A 125 14.63 1.72 -7.26
C LYS A 125 13.17 1.91 -6.77
N ILE A 126 12.72 3.16 -6.63
CA ILE A 126 11.34 3.50 -6.24
C ILE A 126 10.32 2.85 -7.17
N LYS A 127 10.52 2.98 -8.49
CA LYS A 127 9.63 2.39 -9.49
C LYS A 127 9.61 0.87 -9.41
N LYS A 128 10.75 0.22 -9.19
CA LYS A 128 10.85 -1.24 -9.10
C LYS A 128 10.13 -1.75 -7.84
N ILE A 129 10.34 -1.10 -6.69
CA ILE A 129 9.67 -1.48 -5.43
C ILE A 129 8.15 -1.35 -5.57
N ALA A 130 7.66 -0.20 -6.06
CA ALA A 130 6.23 0.02 -6.27
C ALA A 130 5.62 -1.00 -7.24
N SER A 131 6.31 -1.26 -8.35
CA SER A 131 5.86 -2.22 -9.36
C SER A 131 5.85 -3.65 -8.83
N ASP A 132 6.89 -4.07 -8.13
CA ASP A 132 7.01 -5.43 -7.60
C ASP A 132 5.96 -5.69 -6.53
N TYR A 133 5.71 -4.70 -5.66
CA TYR A 133 4.65 -4.79 -4.68
C TYR A 133 3.28 -4.97 -5.35
N ARG A 134 2.94 -4.12 -6.32
CA ARG A 134 1.66 -4.20 -7.04
C ARG A 134 1.50 -5.54 -7.77
N VAL A 135 2.49 -5.95 -8.57
CA VAL A 135 2.45 -7.21 -9.31
C VAL A 135 2.31 -8.39 -8.36
N LYS A 136 3.10 -8.42 -7.27
CA LYS A 136 3.01 -9.49 -6.27
C LYS A 136 1.61 -9.55 -5.64
N LEU A 137 1.03 -8.40 -5.28
CA LEU A 137 -0.31 -8.35 -4.71
C LEU A 137 -1.38 -8.85 -5.68
N ASP A 138 -1.34 -8.37 -6.92
CA ASP A 138 -2.29 -8.74 -7.98
C ASP A 138 -2.19 -10.24 -8.33
N ASP A 139 -0.97 -10.76 -8.48
CA ASP A 139 -0.70 -12.17 -8.75
C ASP A 139 -1.15 -13.05 -7.57
N SER A 140 -0.84 -12.64 -6.34
CA SER A 140 -1.27 -13.37 -5.13
C SER A 140 -2.78 -13.41 -5.00
N MET A 141 -3.49 -12.29 -5.23
CA MET A 141 -4.95 -12.23 -5.18
C MET A 141 -5.58 -13.09 -6.29
N SER A 142 -5.06 -13.00 -7.52
CA SER A 142 -5.54 -13.77 -8.66
C SER A 142 -5.35 -15.27 -8.43
N ARG A 143 -4.19 -15.67 -7.90
CA ARG A 143 -3.89 -17.06 -7.57
C ARG A 143 -4.77 -17.56 -6.43
N LEU A 144 -4.94 -16.78 -5.38
CA LEU A 144 -5.80 -17.11 -4.25
C LEU A 144 -7.25 -17.35 -4.70
N PHE A 145 -7.79 -16.47 -5.55
CA PHE A 145 -9.11 -16.63 -6.15
C PHE A 145 -9.23 -17.93 -6.98
N SER A 146 -8.19 -18.27 -7.75
CA SER A 146 -8.17 -19.51 -8.54
C SER A 146 -8.18 -20.77 -7.65
N LEU A 147 -7.44 -20.74 -6.54
CA LEU A 147 -7.38 -21.83 -5.56
C LEU A 147 -8.71 -21.98 -4.82
N GLU A 148 -9.36 -20.88 -4.43
CA GLU A 148 -10.66 -20.93 -3.80
C GLU A 148 -11.72 -21.56 -4.71
N LYS A 149 -11.78 -21.13 -5.97
CA LYS A 149 -12.68 -21.73 -6.95
C LYS A 149 -12.42 -23.23 -7.12
N LYS A 150 -11.15 -23.64 -7.20
CA LYS A 150 -10.77 -25.06 -7.29
C LYS A 150 -11.19 -25.83 -6.04
N ARG A 151 -10.98 -25.25 -4.85
CA ARG A 151 -11.33 -25.86 -3.57
C ARG A 151 -12.82 -26.19 -3.47
N LEU A 152 -13.69 -25.34 -4.01
CA LEU A 152 -15.14 -25.55 -4.02
C LEU A 152 -15.60 -26.63 -5.03
N LEU A 153 -14.91 -26.77 -6.15
CA LEU A 153 -15.30 -27.69 -7.23
C LEU A 153 -14.70 -29.09 -7.09
N ASP A 154 -13.38 -29.15 -6.90
CA ASP A 154 -12.58 -30.38 -7.05
C ASP A 154 -11.76 -30.70 -5.79
N GLY A 155 -11.73 -29.78 -4.82
CA GLY A 155 -10.80 -29.83 -3.69
C GLY A 155 -9.38 -29.40 -4.07
N LEU A 156 -8.53 -29.20 -3.06
CA LEU A 156 -7.12 -28.86 -3.24
C LEU A 156 -6.23 -30.05 -2.92
N THR A 157 -5.09 -30.13 -3.62
CA THR A 157 -4.00 -31.03 -3.23
C THR A 157 -3.29 -30.49 -1.97
N PRO A 158 -2.53 -31.30 -1.22
CA PRO A 158 -1.80 -30.81 -0.04
C PRO A 158 -0.89 -29.60 -0.33
N SER A 159 -0.17 -29.62 -1.45
CA SER A 159 0.69 -28.48 -1.84
C SER A 159 -0.11 -27.21 -2.16
N GLU A 160 -1.33 -27.36 -2.65
CA GLU A 160 -2.21 -26.21 -2.95
C GLU A 160 -2.90 -25.68 -1.69
N GLU A 161 -3.15 -26.53 -0.70
CA GLU A 161 -3.61 -26.08 0.63
C GLU A 161 -2.51 -25.25 1.33
N ASP A 162 -1.25 -25.71 1.29
CA ASP A 162 -0.12 -24.95 1.82
C ASP A 162 0.02 -23.59 1.10
N GLU A 163 -0.03 -23.60 -0.24
CA GLU A 163 -0.01 -22.37 -1.06
C GLU A 163 -1.19 -21.43 -0.71
N PHE A 164 -2.39 -21.98 -0.55
CA PHE A 164 -3.59 -21.23 -0.18
C PHE A 164 -3.43 -20.56 1.19
N VAL A 165 -2.88 -21.25 2.18
CA VAL A 165 -2.61 -20.70 3.52
C VAL A 165 -1.59 -19.57 3.45
N ASP A 166 -0.50 -19.76 2.71
CA ASP A 166 0.56 -18.76 2.56
C ASP A 166 0.04 -17.49 1.85
N LEU A 167 -0.72 -17.65 0.76
CA LEU A 167 -1.32 -16.54 0.02
C LEU A 167 -2.35 -15.79 0.85
N ASN A 168 -3.21 -16.48 1.60
CA ASN A 168 -4.12 -15.81 2.54
C ASN A 168 -3.36 -15.02 3.60
N SER A 169 -2.34 -15.62 4.21
CA SER A 169 -1.51 -14.94 5.22
C SER A 169 -0.85 -13.68 4.66
N PHE A 170 -0.36 -13.73 3.42
CA PHE A 170 0.20 -12.58 2.73
C PHE A 170 -0.85 -11.49 2.44
N VAL A 171 -2.02 -11.86 1.89
CA VAL A 171 -3.09 -10.90 1.57
C VAL A 171 -3.66 -10.26 2.85
N ASP A 172 -3.85 -11.05 3.91
CA ASP A 172 -4.32 -10.56 5.21
C ASP A 172 -3.36 -9.51 5.80
N LYS A 173 -2.04 -9.74 5.68
CA LYS A 173 -0.98 -8.83 6.14
C LYS A 173 -0.78 -7.60 5.26
N THR A 174 -1.35 -7.55 4.06
CA THR A 174 -1.23 -6.40 3.14
C THR A 174 -2.47 -5.51 3.12
N THR A 175 -3.65 -6.06 3.40
CA THR A 175 -4.93 -5.37 3.21
C THR A 175 -5.57 -4.87 4.51
N SER A 176 -4.86 -4.96 5.64
CA SER A 176 -5.43 -4.68 6.96
C SER A 176 -5.87 -3.21 7.17
N ALA A 177 -5.42 -2.28 6.32
CA ALA A 177 -5.68 -0.83 6.44
C ALA A 177 -6.95 -0.29 5.75
N LYS A 178 -7.61 -1.02 4.84
CA LYS A 178 -8.87 -0.58 4.20
C LYS A 178 -9.97 -1.61 4.34
N GLY A 179 -10.31 -1.91 5.60
CA GLY A 179 -11.33 -2.91 5.93
C GLY A 179 -10.77 -4.32 5.71
N ARG A 180 -11.04 -5.27 6.60
CA ARG A 180 -12.12 -6.21 6.30
C ARG A 180 -12.43 -6.32 4.79
N LEU A 181 -11.49 -6.83 3.99
CA LEU A 181 -11.80 -7.81 2.94
C LEU A 181 -12.23 -9.12 3.63
N SER A 182 -13.25 -8.94 4.44
CA SER A 182 -14.30 -9.82 4.86
C SER A 182 -13.94 -11.30 4.93
N ARG A 183 -13.73 -11.70 6.17
CA ARG A 183 -14.18 -13.00 6.70
C ARG A 183 -15.69 -13.26 6.50
N THR A 184 -16.41 -12.45 5.70
CA THR A 184 -17.86 -12.50 5.44
C THR A 184 -18.23 -12.36 3.94
N PHE A 185 -17.32 -11.98 3.03
CA PHE A 185 -17.58 -11.93 1.58
C PHE A 185 -17.44 -13.33 0.96
N TYR A 186 -16.86 -14.26 1.71
CA TYR A 186 -16.78 -15.68 1.40
C TYR A 186 -17.73 -16.50 2.31
N ASN A 187 -19.03 -16.26 2.17
CA ASN A 187 -20.02 -17.29 2.47
C ASN A 187 -20.89 -17.48 1.23
N GLU A 188 -20.82 -18.67 0.63
CA GLU A 188 -21.61 -19.11 -0.53
C GLU A 188 -23.11 -18.75 -0.39
N LYS A 189 -23.65 -18.71 0.83
CA LYS A 189 -25.06 -18.35 1.06
C LYS A 189 -25.40 -16.89 0.79
N THR A 190 -24.47 -15.95 0.91
CA THR A 190 -24.76 -14.52 0.75
C THR A 190 -24.80 -14.13 -0.71
N ASN A 191 -23.86 -14.63 -1.51
CA ASN A 191 -23.86 -14.42 -2.97
C ASN A 191 -25.04 -15.14 -3.63
N GLN A 192 -25.36 -16.38 -3.21
CA GLN A 192 -26.57 -17.07 -3.68
C GLN A 192 -27.84 -16.27 -3.39
N LYS A 193 -27.96 -15.62 -2.22
CA LYS A 193 -29.13 -14.78 -1.90
C LYS A 193 -29.17 -13.49 -2.72
N LEU A 194 -28.02 -12.89 -3.03
CA LEU A 194 -27.94 -11.70 -3.86
C LEU A 194 -28.35 -12.02 -5.30
N ASP A 195 -27.82 -13.10 -5.85
CA ASP A 195 -28.13 -13.58 -7.20
C ASP A 195 -29.60 -13.99 -7.32
N ASP A 196 -30.16 -14.64 -6.30
CA ASP A 196 -31.57 -15.05 -6.26
C ASP A 196 -32.52 -13.84 -6.13
N LEU A 197 -32.11 -12.77 -5.46
CA LEU A 197 -32.85 -11.51 -5.38
C LEU A 197 -32.84 -10.75 -6.73
N ILE A 198 -31.68 -10.73 -7.39
CA ILE A 198 -31.52 -10.13 -8.73
C ILE A 198 -32.37 -10.90 -9.74
N MET A 199 -32.36 -12.23 -9.70
CA MET A 199 -33.20 -13.06 -10.58
C MET A 199 -34.69 -12.79 -10.38
N LYS A 200 -35.17 -12.75 -9.12
CA LYS A 200 -36.60 -12.50 -8.82
C LYS A 200 -37.04 -11.10 -9.24
N THR A 201 -36.16 -10.11 -9.10
CA THR A 201 -36.44 -8.75 -9.54
C THR A 201 -36.53 -8.66 -11.06
N SER A 202 -35.61 -9.31 -11.78
CA SER A 202 -35.66 -9.39 -13.25
C SER A 202 -36.91 -10.13 -13.76
N LEU A 203 -37.33 -11.20 -13.06
CA LEU A 203 -38.56 -11.92 -13.39
C LEU A 203 -39.84 -11.08 -13.14
N LEU A 204 -39.84 -10.24 -12.10
CA LEU A 204 -40.93 -9.30 -11.84
C LEU A 204 -41.02 -8.21 -12.91
N LEU A 205 -39.88 -7.63 -13.29
CA LEU A 205 -39.79 -6.62 -14.35
C LEU A 205 -40.28 -7.20 -15.70
N ASN A 206 -39.83 -8.40 -16.06
CA ASN A 206 -40.29 -9.06 -17.28
C ASN A 206 -41.79 -9.40 -17.27
N LYS A 207 -42.37 -9.72 -16.10
CA LYS A 207 -43.82 -9.95 -16.00
C LYS A 207 -44.62 -8.65 -16.13
N LEU A 208 -44.12 -7.56 -15.57
CA LEU A 208 -44.74 -6.23 -15.69
C LEU A 208 -44.68 -5.72 -17.14
N ASP A 209 -43.57 -5.94 -17.84
CA ASP A 209 -43.42 -5.56 -19.25
C ASP A 209 -44.33 -6.38 -20.17
N ASN A 210 -44.56 -7.67 -19.88
CA ASN A 210 -45.49 -8.51 -20.64
C ASN A 210 -46.98 -8.17 -20.36
N LEU A 211 -47.29 -7.66 -19.17
CA LEU A 211 -48.63 -7.17 -18.81
C LEU A 211 -48.93 -5.79 -19.42
N ASN A 212 -47.91 -5.00 -19.73
CA ASN A 212 -48.05 -3.70 -20.40
C ASN A 212 -48.02 -3.78 -21.93
N ASN A 213 -47.66 -4.95 -22.50
CA ASN A 213 -47.60 -5.20 -23.95
C ASN A 213 -48.65 -6.22 -24.44
N SER A 214 -49.65 -6.56 -23.61
CA SER A 214 -50.85 -7.34 -23.96
C SER A 214 -52.09 -6.45 -23.83
#